data_AF-A0A553AEZ0-F1
#
_entry.id   AF-A0A553AEZ0-F1
#
_cell.length_a   1.000
_cell.length_b   1.000
_cell.length_c   1.000
_cell.angle_alpha   90.00
_cell.angle_beta   90.00
_cell.angle_gamma   90.00
#
_symmetry.space_group_name_H-M   'P 1'
#
loop_
_entity.id
_entity.type
_entity.pdbx_description
1 polymer ?
#
loop_
_entity_poly.entity_id
_entity_poly.type
_entity_poly.pdbx_seq_one_letter_code
_entity_poly.pdbx_strand_id
1 'polypeptide(L)'
;MKKILTFLALIAFQITLFACPVCERNQPKALRGILHGAGPDSNWDYVSIGITIVIAIFALIYSVKWLVKPNENNPSHIKYSIFK
;
A
#
# COMPACT_ATOMS: atom_id res chain seq x y z
N MET A 1 -1.73 3.70 -27.52
CA MET A 1 -1.02 2.41 -27.57
C MET A 1 0.17 2.36 -26.61
N LYS A 2 1.15 3.26 -26.68
CA LYS A 2 2.30 3.28 -25.74
C LYS A 2 1.89 3.28 -24.25
N LYS A 3 0.94 4.15 -23.86
CA LYS A 3 0.42 4.22 -22.46
C LYS A 3 -0.24 2.93 -21.99
N ILE A 4 -0.99 2.25 -22.86
CA ILE A 4 -1.66 0.98 -22.56
C ILE A 4 -0.62 -0.13 -22.40
N LEU A 5 0.41 -0.15 -23.26
CA LEU A 5 1.50 -1.10 -23.18
C LEU A 5 2.32 -0.91 -21.89
N THR A 6 2.60 0.34 -21.51
CA THR A 6 3.26 0.68 -20.24
C THR A 6 2.41 0.27 -19.04
N PHE A 7 1.09 0.51 -19.09
CA PHE A 7 0.17 0.11 -18.03
C PHE A 7 0.11 -1.41 -17.87
N LEU A 8 0.02 -2.15 -18.97
CA LEU A 8 0.07 -3.62 -18.97
C LEU A 8 1.40 -4.16 -18.45
N ALA A 9 2.53 -3.53 -18.80
CA ALA A 9 3.83 -3.91 -18.28
C ALA A 9 3.95 -3.69 -16.76
N LEU A 10 3.39 -2.59 -16.24
CA LEU A 10 3.35 -2.31 -14.80
C LEU A 10 2.48 -3.33 -14.04
N ILE A 11 1.36 -3.75 -14.63
CA ILE A 11 0.49 -4.80 -14.05
C ILE A 11 1.18 -6.16 -14.10
N ALA A 12 1.82 -6.51 -15.21
CA ALA A 12 2.53 -7.78 -15.36
C ALA A 12 3.73 -7.91 -14.40
N PHE A 13 4.33 -6.80 -13.97
CA PHE A 13 5.38 -6.81 -12.94
C PHE A 13 4.86 -7.26 -11.55
N GLN A 14 3.56 -7.14 -11.28
CA GLN A 14 2.96 -7.53 -9.99
C GLN A 14 2.87 -9.05 -9.80
N ILE A 15 3.09 -9.86 -10.85
CA ILE A 15 2.94 -11.32 -10.79
C ILE A 15 4.05 -11.96 -9.92
N THR A 16 5.14 -11.23 -9.65
CA THR A 16 6.23 -11.69 -8.76
C THR A 16 5.98 -11.45 -7.27
N LEU A 17 4.76 -11.04 -6.89
CA LEU A 17 4.45 -10.65 -5.50
C LEU A 17 3.97 -11.80 -4.61
N PHE A 18 3.74 -12.99 -5.16
CA PHE A 18 3.34 -14.14 -4.34
C PHE A 18 4.55 -14.84 -3.71
N ALA A 19 4.39 -15.26 -2.46
CA ALA A 19 5.41 -16.05 -1.77
C ALA A 19 5.67 -17.38 -2.49
N CYS A 20 6.93 -17.81 -2.51
CA CYS A 20 7.24 -19.16 -2.94
C CYS A 20 6.67 -20.18 -1.94
N PRO A 21 6.49 -21.46 -2.32
CA PRO A 21 5.88 -22.48 -1.45
C PRO A 21 6.62 -22.70 -0.13
N VAL A 22 7.91 -22.35 -0.04
CA VAL A 22 8.67 -22.40 1.21
C VAL A 22 8.31 -21.23 2.12
N CYS A 23 8.33 -20.01 1.57
CA CYS A 23 7.92 -18.81 2.30
C CYS A 23 6.49 -18.93 2.81
N GLU A 24 5.55 -19.40 1.99
CA GLU A 24 4.15 -19.56 2.38
C GLU A 24 3.96 -20.54 3.55
N ARG A 25 4.74 -21.62 3.63
CA ARG A 25 4.67 -22.57 4.75
C ARG A 25 5.13 -21.94 6.08
N ASN A 26 6.09 -21.02 6.01
CA ASN A 26 6.61 -20.30 7.17
C ASN A 26 5.71 -19.14 7.62
N GLN A 27 4.79 -18.69 6.76
CA GLN A 27 3.79 -17.70 7.14
C GLN A 27 2.83 -18.26 8.20
N PRO A 28 2.33 -17.41 9.12
CA PRO A 28 1.29 -17.80 10.07
C PRO A 28 0.03 -18.23 9.32
N LYS A 29 -0.68 -19.24 9.85
CA LYS A 29 -1.79 -19.92 9.16
C LYS A 29 -2.84 -18.97 8.58
N ALA A 30 -3.16 -17.88 9.28
CA ALA A 30 -4.16 -16.90 8.87
C ALA A 30 -3.72 -16.01 7.69
N LEU A 31 -2.41 -15.91 7.40
CA LEU A 31 -1.85 -15.01 6.40
C LEU A 31 -1.21 -15.74 5.21
N ARG A 32 -1.35 -17.08 5.15
CA ARG A 32 -0.84 -17.89 4.04
C ARG A 32 -1.49 -17.50 2.71
N GLY A 33 -0.65 -17.33 1.69
CA GLY A 33 -1.08 -16.93 0.34
C GLY A 33 -1.39 -15.43 0.18
N ILE A 34 -1.30 -14.65 1.27
CA ILE A 34 -1.50 -13.19 1.26
C ILE A 34 -0.15 -12.47 1.30
N LEU A 35 0.81 -12.99 2.07
CA LEU A 35 2.11 -12.34 2.23
C LEU A 35 3.06 -12.70 1.08
N HIS A 36 3.88 -11.72 0.71
CA HIS A 36 4.91 -11.83 -0.33
C HIS A 36 6.15 -12.64 0.10
N GLY A 37 6.45 -12.69 1.40
CA GLY A 37 7.66 -13.33 1.97
C GLY A 37 7.36 -14.34 3.08
N ALA A 38 8.38 -14.86 3.76
CA ALA A 38 8.22 -15.88 4.80
C ALA A 38 7.40 -15.42 6.02
N GLY A 39 7.22 -14.10 6.18
CA GLY A 39 6.69 -13.50 7.40
C GLY A 39 7.83 -13.09 8.34
N PRO A 40 7.51 -12.43 9.45
CA PRO A 40 8.51 -12.04 10.44
C PRO A 40 9.06 -13.23 11.23
N ASP A 41 10.30 -13.08 11.70
CA ASP A 41 11.04 -14.12 12.43
C ASP A 41 10.62 -14.22 13.90
N SER A 42 10.19 -13.11 14.51
CA SER A 42 9.82 -13.03 15.94
C SER A 42 8.39 -12.58 16.16
N ASN A 43 7.80 -13.00 17.29
CA ASN A 43 6.49 -12.51 17.74
C ASN A 43 6.47 -10.98 17.96
N TRP A 44 7.60 -10.39 18.33
CA TRP A 44 7.73 -8.94 18.54
C TRP A 44 7.64 -8.14 17.24
N ASP A 45 8.00 -8.74 16.11
CA ASP A 45 7.91 -8.07 14.81
C ASP A 45 6.44 -7.89 14.40
N TYR A 46 5.52 -8.75 14.84
CA TYR A 46 4.09 -8.53 14.63
C TYR A 46 3.56 -7.28 15.35
N VAL A 47 4.18 -6.90 16.47
CA VAL A 47 3.83 -5.68 17.20
C VAL A 47 4.22 -4.46 16.37
N SER A 48 5.43 -4.45 15.79
CA SER A 48 5.90 -3.34 14.94
C SER A 48 5.08 -3.23 13.64
N ILE A 49 4.71 -4.36 13.05
CA ILE A 49 3.78 -4.41 11.91
C ILE A 49 2.43 -3.81 12.29
N GLY A 50 1.86 -4.20 13.44
CA GLY A 50 0.59 -3.65 13.93
C GLY A 50 0.62 -2.14 14.11
N ILE A 51 1.66 -1.61 14.75
CA ILE A 51 1.86 -0.15 14.92
C ILE A 51 1.96 0.54 13.55
N THR A 52 2.71 -0.04 12.62
CA THR A 52 2.89 0.51 11.27
C THR A 52 1.57 0.56 10.51
N ILE A 53 0.75 -0.49 10.59
CA ILE A 53 -0.60 -0.53 9.99
C ILE A 53 -1.47 0.59 10.56
N VAL A 54 -1.47 0.78 11.89
CA VAL A 54 -2.24 1.85 12.54
C VAL A 54 -1.80 3.22 12.02
N ILE A 55 -0.50 3.50 12.00
CA ILE A 55 0.04 4.77 11.48
C ILE A 55 -0.33 4.98 10.00
N ALA A 56 -0.21 3.93 9.17
CA ALA A 56 -0.55 4.00 7.76
C ALA A 56 -2.04 4.29 7.52
N ILE A 57 -2.93 3.67 8.31
CA ILE A 57 -4.38 3.94 8.26
C ILE A 57 -4.65 5.40 8.63
N PHE A 58 -4.03 5.91 9.70
CA PHE A 58 -4.17 7.32 10.08
C PHE A 58 -3.68 8.24 8.96
N ALA A 59 -2.48 8.00 8.43
CA ALA A 59 -1.92 8.77 7.34
C ALA A 59 -2.83 8.77 6.10
N LEU A 60 -3.38 7.60 5.74
CA LEU A 60 -4.31 7.47 4.62
C LEU A 60 -5.60 8.26 4.86
N ILE A 61 -6.21 8.14 6.04
CA ILE A 61 -7.42 8.88 6.41
C ILE A 61 -7.18 10.39 6.31
N TYR A 62 -6.09 10.90 6.86
CA TYR A 62 -5.78 12.33 6.82
C TYR A 62 -5.40 12.81 5.43
N SER A 63 -4.65 12.00 4.67
CA SER A 63 -4.33 12.27 3.27
C SER A 63 -5.61 12.46 2.45
N VAL A 64 -6.54 11.51 2.53
CA VAL A 64 -7.84 11.59 1.84
C VAL A 64 -8.67 12.76 2.35
N LYS A 65 -8.78 12.93 3.68
CA LYS A 65 -9.53 14.04 4.30
C LYS A 65 -9.08 15.39 3.77
N TRP A 66 -7.77 15.62 3.70
CA TRP A 66 -7.25 16.88 3.20
C TRP A 66 -7.31 16.99 1.69
N LEU A 67 -7.22 15.89 0.93
CA LEU A 67 -7.42 15.93 -0.52
C LEU A 67 -8.87 16.32 -0.88
N VAL A 68 -9.86 15.75 -0.19
CA VAL A 68 -11.29 15.97 -0.45
C VAL A 68 -11.80 17.30 0.10
N LYS A 69 -11.48 17.61 1.37
CA LYS A 69 -11.87 18.87 2.01
C LYS A 69 -10.64 19.63 2.50
N PRO A 70 -9.92 20.32 1.60
CA PRO A 70 -8.94 21.31 2.00
C PRO A 70 -9.61 22.35 2.90
N ASN A 71 -8.98 22.71 4.01
CA ASN A 71 -9.32 23.95 4.72
C ASN A 71 -8.60 25.16 4.08
N GLU A 72 -8.46 25.14 2.75
CA GLU A 72 -7.75 26.15 1.96
C GLU A 72 -8.78 27.03 1.24
N ASN A 73 -8.76 28.33 1.53
CA ASN A 73 -9.75 29.27 1.03
C ASN A 73 -9.26 30.02 -0.21
N ASN A 74 -7.97 29.92 -0.57
CA ASN A 74 -7.42 30.57 -1.74
C ASN A 74 -7.68 29.74 -3.03
N PRO A 75 -8.54 30.20 -3.94
CA PRO A 75 -8.87 29.46 -5.17
C PRO A 75 -7.71 29.32 -6.16
N SER A 76 -6.64 30.13 -6.04
CA SER A 76 -5.44 30.03 -6.89
C SER A 76 -4.35 29.10 -6.33
N HIS A 77 -4.61 28.40 -5.23
CA HIS A 77 -3.63 27.54 -4.59
C HIS A 77 -3.30 26.28 -5.42
N ILE A 78 -2.02 25.86 -5.42
CA ILE A 78 -1.50 24.71 -6.18
C ILE A 78 -2.30 23.41 -5.95
N LYS A 79 -2.94 23.26 -4.79
CA LYS A 79 -3.76 22.10 -4.47
C LYS A 79 -4.96 21.89 -5.41
N TYR A 80 -5.49 22.96 -5.99
CA TYR A 80 -6.57 22.89 -6.97
C TYR A 80 -6.08 22.53 -8.38
N SER A 81 -4.76 22.49 -8.63
CA SER A 81 -4.21 22.11 -9.94
C SER A 81 -4.30 20.62 -10.24
N ILE A 82 -4.50 19.78 -9.22
CA ILE A 82 -4.55 18.31 -9.37
C ILE A 82 -5.90 17.86 -9.94
N PHE A 83 -6.98 18.62 -9.69
CA PHE A 83 -8.35 18.31 -10.11
C PHE A 83 -8.77 19.04 -11.39
N LYS A 84 -7.82 19.68 -12.09
CA LYS A 84 -8.04 20.41 -13.34
C LYS A 84 -7.50 19.60 -14.50
#